data_AF-A0A4V0P285-F1
#
_entry.id   AF-A0A4V0P285-F1
#
_cell.length_a   1.000
_cell.length_b   1.000
_cell.length_c   1.000
_cell.angle_alpha   90.00
_cell.angle_beta   90.00
_cell.angle_gamma   90.00
#
_symmetry.space_group_name_H-M   'P 1'
#
loop_
_entity.id
_entity.type
_entity.pdbx_description
1 polymer ?
#
loop_
_entity_poly.entity_id
_entity_poly.type
_entity_poly.pdbx_seq_one_letter_code
_entity_poly.pdbx_strand_id
1 'polypeptide(L)'
;MNYELLKAKMDKISTSFSASANNVNELSISLEKIEKIIFMIRDISTKTDLLSLNASIEAVRAGQTGKGFAVVADEVARLAEKTQESISDIESAVDSFKDGFEELKSFFNSTKEIIKEISEQSSAS
;
A
#
# COMPACT_ATOMS: atom_id res chain seq x y z
N MET A 1 7.49 1.56 47.66
CA MET A 1 8.34 2.44 46.82
C MET A 1 8.76 1.77 45.50
N ASN A 2 9.18 0.50 45.49
CA ASN A 2 9.57 -0.19 44.25
C ASN A 2 8.37 -0.53 43.33
N TYR A 3 7.22 -0.87 43.92
CA TYR A 3 5.98 -1.19 43.18
C TYR A 3 5.38 0.02 42.42
N GLU A 4 5.23 1.17 43.09
CA GLU A 4 4.76 2.42 42.44
C GLU A 4 5.66 2.84 41.27
N LEU A 5 6.98 2.69 41.41
CA LEU A 5 7.92 2.98 40.32
C LEU A 5 7.77 1.99 39.14
N LEU A 6 7.56 0.70 39.43
CA LEU A 6 7.33 -0.32 38.41
C LEU A 6 6.02 -0.07 37.65
N LYS A 7 4.93 0.23 38.38
CA LYS A 7 3.63 0.56 37.79
C LYS A 7 3.71 1.78 36.88
N ALA A 8 4.33 2.88 37.34
CA ALA A 8 4.52 4.07 36.53
C ALA A 8 5.34 3.82 35.24
N LYS A 9 6.33 2.90 35.29
CA LYS A 9 7.08 2.48 34.09
C LYS A 9 6.20 1.66 33.13
N MET A 10 5.37 0.75 33.65
CA MET A 10 4.45 -0.04 32.83
C MET A 10 3.38 0.82 32.17
N ASP A 11 2.81 1.80 32.88
CA ASP A 11 1.86 2.75 32.32
C ASP A 11 2.49 3.56 31.17
N LYS A 12 3.76 3.97 31.33
CA LYS A 12 4.51 4.68 30.29
C LYS A 12 4.75 3.80 29.07
N ILE A 13 5.16 2.54 29.27
CA ILE A 13 5.34 1.57 28.17
C ILE A 13 4.00 1.36 27.45
N SER A 14 2.92 1.08 28.18
CA SER A 14 1.58 0.88 27.64
C SER A 14 1.12 2.07 26.78
N THR A 15 1.37 3.29 27.26
CA THR A 15 1.05 4.53 26.53
C THR A 15 1.87 4.65 25.24
N SER A 16 3.19 4.49 25.30
CA SER A 16 4.07 4.54 24.12
C SER A 16 3.72 3.46 23.09
N PHE A 17 3.32 2.29 23.57
CA PHE A 17 2.94 1.17 22.73
C PHE A 17 1.59 1.39 22.05
N SER A 18 0.61 1.94 22.78
CA SER A 18 -0.68 2.36 22.22
C SER A 18 -0.51 3.44 21.15
N ALA A 19 0.39 4.41 21.38
CA ALA A 19 0.71 5.43 20.38
C ALA A 19 1.33 4.81 19.11
N SER A 20 2.23 3.84 19.27
CA SER A 20 2.84 3.15 18.14
C SER A 20 1.82 2.30 17.37
N ALA A 21 0.89 1.62 18.06
CA ALA A 21 -0.21 0.90 17.42
C ALA A 21 -1.12 1.84 16.61
N ASN A 22 -1.38 3.06 17.10
CA ASN A 22 -2.11 4.07 16.33
C ASN A 22 -1.37 4.46 15.05
N ASN A 23 -0.05 4.66 15.10
CA ASN A 23 0.75 4.97 13.90
C ASN A 23 0.68 3.83 12.88
N VAL A 24 0.69 2.57 13.33
CA VAL A 24 0.52 1.40 12.45
C VAL A 24 -0.85 1.43 11.77
N ASN A 25 -1.91 1.81 12.48
CA ASN A 25 -3.24 1.97 11.91
C ASN A 25 -3.30 3.11 10.87
N GLU A 26 -2.67 4.25 11.14
CA GLU A 26 -2.59 5.36 10.17
C GLU A 26 -1.85 4.96 8.88
N LEU A 27 -0.81 4.13 9.00
CA LEU A 27 -0.08 3.64 7.85
C LEU A 27 -0.88 2.59 7.07
N SER A 28 -1.68 1.75 7.75
CA SER A 28 -2.68 0.88 7.10
C SER A 28 -3.68 1.70 6.26
N ILE A 29 -4.21 2.81 6.80
CA ILE A 29 -5.11 3.71 6.06
C ILE A 29 -4.40 4.36 4.87
N SER A 30 -3.11 4.68 5.01
CA SER A 30 -2.30 5.24 3.93
C SER A 30 -2.06 4.22 2.81
N LEU A 31 -1.84 2.95 3.15
CA LEU A 31 -1.75 1.86 2.17
C LEU A 31 -3.05 1.69 1.38
N GLU A 32 -4.21 1.72 2.03
CA GLU A 32 -5.50 1.66 1.32
C GLU A 32 -5.69 2.81 0.30
N LYS A 33 -5.15 4.00 0.60
CA LYS A 33 -5.16 5.12 -0.35
C LYS A 33 -4.23 4.86 -1.53
N ILE A 34 -3.07 4.27 -1.29
CA ILE A 34 -2.11 3.89 -2.35
C ILE A 34 -2.77 2.86 -3.29
N GLU A 35 -3.46 1.85 -2.75
CA GLU A 35 -4.19 0.86 -3.57
C GLU A 35 -5.23 1.50 -4.49
N LYS A 36 -5.99 2.48 -3.98
CA LYS A 36 -6.95 3.23 -4.80
C LYS A 36 -6.27 4.01 -5.92
N ILE A 37 -5.10 4.59 -5.65
CA ILE A 37 -4.31 5.30 -6.67
C ILE A 37 -3.82 4.32 -7.73
N ILE A 38 -3.25 3.18 -7.34
CA ILE A 38 -2.80 2.11 -8.24
C ILE A 38 -3.94 1.66 -9.14
N PHE A 39 -5.13 1.41 -8.58
CA PHE A 39 -6.32 1.04 -9.36
C PHE A 39 -6.70 2.11 -10.39
N MET A 40 -6.68 3.39 -10.01
CA MET A 40 -6.95 4.48 -10.96
C MET A 40 -5.90 4.57 -12.07
N ILE A 41 -4.61 4.41 -11.74
CA ILE A 41 -3.54 4.42 -12.75
C ILE A 41 -3.71 3.23 -13.70
N ARG A 42 -4.11 2.06 -13.21
CA ARG A 42 -4.40 0.89 -14.04
C ARG A 42 -5.54 1.17 -15.02
N ASP A 43 -6.66 1.70 -14.53
CA ASP A 43 -7.80 2.07 -15.37
C ASP A 43 -7.40 3.10 -16.45
N ILE A 44 -6.59 4.10 -16.08
CA ILE A 44 -6.04 5.07 -17.04
C ILE A 44 -5.17 4.35 -18.09
N SER A 45 -4.25 3.49 -17.65
CA SER A 45 -3.34 2.77 -18.54
C SER A 45 -4.09 1.88 -19.53
N THR A 46 -5.10 1.15 -19.07
CA THR A 46 -5.97 0.32 -19.94
C THR A 46 -6.76 1.18 -20.92
N LYS A 47 -7.29 2.33 -20.49
CA LYS A 47 -7.97 3.28 -21.40
C LYS A 47 -7.03 3.87 -22.43
N THR A 48 -5.80 4.21 -22.04
CA THR A 48 -4.76 4.70 -22.93
C THR A 48 -4.40 3.64 -23.96
N ASP A 49 -4.24 2.38 -23.56
CA ASP A 49 -3.96 1.26 -24.46
C ASP A 49 -5.07 1.05 -25.50
N LEU A 50 -6.34 1.07 -25.05
CA LEU A 50 -7.50 1.00 -25.95
C LEU A 50 -7.57 2.21 -26.90
N LEU A 51 -7.19 3.40 -26.43
CA LEU A 51 -7.15 4.59 -27.27
C LEU A 51 -6.07 4.50 -28.34
N SER A 52 -4.88 3.98 -28.00
CA SER A 52 -3.83 3.71 -28.99
C SER A 52 -4.27 2.67 -30.00
N LEU A 53 -4.93 1.59 -29.57
CA LEU A 53 -5.43 0.56 -30.47
C LEU A 53 -6.41 1.15 -31.50
N ASN A 54 -7.36 1.97 -31.04
CA ASN A 54 -8.30 2.66 -31.93
C ASN A 54 -7.57 3.60 -32.91
N ALA A 55 -6.54 4.31 -32.45
CA ALA A 55 -5.72 5.17 -33.29
C ALA A 55 -4.92 4.37 -34.34
N SER A 56 -4.35 3.22 -33.99
CA SER A 56 -3.66 2.33 -34.93
C SER A 56 -4.62 1.80 -36.00
N ILE A 57 -5.85 1.41 -35.63
CA ILE A 57 -6.88 0.98 -36.59
C ILE A 57 -7.23 2.10 -37.57
N GLU A 58 -7.47 3.32 -37.08
CA GLU A 58 -7.83 4.45 -37.94
C GLU A 58 -6.65 4.89 -38.83
N ALA A 59 -5.42 4.77 -38.34
CA ALA A 59 -4.21 5.01 -39.12
C ALA A 59 -4.08 4.02 -40.31
N VAL A 60 -4.38 2.73 -40.10
CA VAL A 60 -4.45 1.73 -41.18
C VAL A 60 -5.53 2.11 -42.18
N ARG A 61 -6.70 2.55 -41.71
CA ARG A 61 -7.83 2.97 -42.56
C ARG A 61 -7.51 4.19 -43.42
N ALA A 62 -6.72 5.14 -42.90
CA ALA A 62 -6.25 6.32 -43.63
C ALA A 62 -5.16 5.98 -44.68
N GLY A 63 -4.62 4.77 -44.68
CA GLY A 63 -3.62 4.33 -45.65
C GLY A 63 -2.33 5.14 -45.54
N GLN A 64 -1.89 5.77 -46.64
CA GLN A 64 -0.58 6.44 -46.65
C GLN A 64 -0.51 7.70 -45.77
N THR A 65 -1.62 8.43 -45.62
CA THR A 65 -1.66 9.63 -44.75
C THR A 65 -1.63 9.27 -43.26
N GLY A 66 -1.99 8.03 -42.90
CA GLY A 66 -2.02 7.54 -41.53
C GLY A 66 -0.69 7.02 -40.99
N LYS A 67 0.36 6.85 -41.82
CA LYS A 67 1.61 6.20 -41.38
C LYS A 67 2.29 6.89 -40.20
N GLY A 68 2.31 8.22 -40.16
CA GLY A 68 2.87 8.95 -39.02
C GLY A 68 2.07 8.74 -37.73
N PHE A 69 0.75 8.68 -37.85
CA PHE A 69 -0.15 8.40 -36.72
C PHE A 69 -0.03 6.97 -36.22
N ALA A 70 0.20 5.99 -37.09
CA ALA A 70 0.42 4.59 -36.70
C ALA A 70 1.65 4.45 -35.78
N VAL A 71 2.77 5.10 -36.11
CA VAL A 71 3.99 5.06 -35.29
C VAL A 71 3.75 5.65 -33.90
N VAL A 72 3.01 6.76 -33.82
CA VAL A 72 2.68 7.38 -32.53
C VAL A 72 1.74 6.49 -31.72
N ALA A 73 0.73 5.88 -32.36
CA ALA A 73 -0.20 4.98 -31.69
C ALA A 73 0.51 3.74 -31.12
N ASP A 74 1.44 3.15 -31.88
CA ASP A 74 2.23 1.99 -31.42
C ASP A 74 3.14 2.37 -30.23
N GLU A 75 3.76 3.55 -30.23
CA GLU A 75 4.57 3.99 -29.08
C GLU A 75 3.72 4.29 -27.83
N VAL A 76 2.50 4.81 -28.01
CA VAL A 76 1.55 5.01 -26.90
C VAL A 76 1.11 3.65 -26.32
N ALA A 77 0.82 2.66 -27.16
CA ALA A 77 0.48 1.30 -26.70
C ALA A 77 1.62 0.69 -25.88
N ARG A 78 2.86 0.81 -26.38
CA ARG A 78 4.06 0.33 -25.68
C ARG A 78 4.27 1.01 -24.33
N LEU A 79 4.00 2.31 -24.23
CA LEU A 79 4.05 3.06 -22.96
C LEU A 79 2.95 2.61 -22.00
N ALA A 80 1.74 2.34 -22.49
CA ALA A 80 0.64 1.83 -21.69
C ALA A 80 0.90 0.40 -21.17
N GLU A 81 1.52 -0.46 -21.97
CA GLU A 81 1.96 -1.80 -21.56
C GLU A 81 3.03 -1.72 -20.46
N LYS A 82 4.09 -0.93 -20.67
CA LYS A 82 5.15 -0.73 -19.67
C LYS A 82 4.63 -0.12 -18.36
N THR A 83 3.62 0.74 -18.46
CA THR A 83 2.94 1.31 -17.29
C THR A 83 2.19 0.21 -16.53
N GLN A 84 1.49 -0.70 -17.22
CA GLN A 84 0.82 -1.84 -16.58
C GLN A 84 1.79 -2.79 -15.89
N GLU A 85 2.95 -3.08 -16.49
CA GLU A 85 4.02 -3.87 -15.84
C GLU A 85 4.48 -3.19 -14.54
N SER A 86 4.78 -1.88 -14.59
CA SER A 86 5.22 -1.13 -13.42
C SER A 86 4.16 -1.12 -12.30
N ILE A 87 2.87 -1.06 -12.65
CA ILE A 87 1.77 -1.17 -11.69
C ILE A 87 1.76 -2.55 -11.03
N SER A 88 2.00 -3.63 -11.78
CA SER A 88 2.07 -5.00 -11.24
C SER A 88 3.20 -5.16 -10.22
N ASP A 89 4.37 -4.56 -10.50
CA ASP A 89 5.49 -4.56 -9.56
C ASP A 89 5.18 -3.78 -8.28
N ILE A 90 4.49 -2.64 -8.41
CA ILE A 90 4.06 -1.83 -7.27
C ILE A 90 3.02 -2.59 -6.43
N GLU A 91 2.08 -3.29 -7.04
CA GLU A 91 1.11 -4.11 -6.31
C GLU A 91 1.77 -5.22 -5.50
N SER A 92 2.73 -5.92 -6.09
CA SER A 92 3.51 -6.94 -5.39
C SER A 92 4.26 -6.37 -4.17
N ALA A 93 4.80 -5.16 -4.31
CA ALA A 93 5.42 -4.46 -3.19
C ALA A 93 4.39 -4.06 -2.12
N VAL A 94 3.22 -3.55 -2.50
CA VAL A 94 2.14 -3.19 -1.58
C VAL A 94 1.62 -4.41 -0.81
N ASP A 95 1.46 -5.55 -1.47
CA ASP A 95 1.07 -6.81 -0.82
C ASP A 95 2.12 -7.24 0.21
N SER A 96 3.40 -7.17 -0.13
CA SER A 96 4.50 -7.44 0.82
C SER A 96 4.49 -6.48 2.01
N PHE A 97 4.16 -5.21 1.78
CA PHE A 97 3.98 -4.24 2.85
C PHE A 97 2.80 -4.61 3.75
N LYS A 98 1.66 -5.03 3.19
CA LYS A 98 0.47 -5.45 3.95
C LYS A 98 0.77 -6.61 4.88
N ASP A 99 1.49 -7.62 4.41
CA ASP A 99 1.89 -8.76 5.24
C ASP A 99 2.71 -8.30 6.45
N GLY A 100 3.70 -7.43 6.24
CA GLY A 100 4.48 -6.83 7.33
C GLY A 100 3.63 -6.00 8.31
N PHE A 101 2.57 -5.34 7.82
CA PHE A 101 1.62 -4.61 8.67
C PHE A 101 0.79 -5.54 9.57
N GLU A 102 0.33 -6.66 9.04
CA GLU A 102 -0.43 -7.65 9.83
C GLU A 102 0.45 -8.32 10.89
N GLU A 103 1.69 -8.67 10.54
CA GLU A 103 2.67 -9.16 11.52
C GLU A 103 2.92 -8.14 12.63
N LEU A 104 3.08 -6.87 12.26
CA LEU A 104 3.31 -5.79 13.20
C LEU A 104 2.08 -5.58 14.11
N LYS A 105 0.86 -5.58 13.57
CA LYS A 105 -0.39 -5.52 14.37
C LYS A 105 -0.48 -6.68 15.35
N SER A 106 -0.14 -7.90 14.92
CA SER A 106 -0.11 -9.08 15.79
C SER A 106 0.89 -8.90 16.95
N PHE A 107 2.11 -8.45 16.64
CA PHE A 107 3.12 -8.11 17.65
C PHE A 107 2.63 -7.06 18.65
N PHE A 108 1.91 -6.03 18.17
CA PHE A 108 1.30 -5.02 19.03
C PHE A 108 0.20 -5.60 19.93
N ASN A 109 -0.62 -6.51 19.43
CA ASN A 109 -1.64 -7.14 20.27
C ASN A 109 -1.02 -8.05 21.33
N SER A 110 -0.06 -8.91 20.97
CA SER A 110 0.61 -9.81 21.91
C SER A 110 1.37 -9.04 23.00
N THR A 111 2.10 -7.99 22.63
CA THR A 111 2.87 -7.21 23.61
C THR A 111 1.95 -6.40 24.54
N LYS A 112 0.79 -5.94 24.06
CA LYS A 112 -0.21 -5.30 24.91
C LYS A 112 -0.77 -6.24 25.97
N GLU A 113 -1.03 -7.50 25.61
CA GLU A 113 -1.44 -8.54 26.58
C GLU A 113 -0.33 -8.81 27.61
N ILE A 114 0.93 -8.93 27.18
CA ILE A 114 2.07 -9.11 28.11
C ILE A 114 2.18 -7.95 29.11
N ILE A 115 2.05 -6.70 28.65
CA ILE A 115 2.10 -5.53 29.53
C ILE A 115 0.96 -5.57 30.56
N LYS A 116 -0.24 -5.99 30.13
CA LYS A 116 -1.41 -6.12 31.00
C LYS A 116 -1.21 -7.21 32.06
N GLU A 117 -0.73 -8.39 31.66
CA GLU A 117 -0.42 -9.50 32.57
C GLU A 117 0.61 -9.10 33.63
N ILE A 118 1.69 -8.41 33.24
CA ILE A 118 2.72 -7.94 34.17
C ILE A 118 2.16 -6.90 35.15
N SER A 119 1.31 -5.98 34.66
CA SER A 119 0.65 -4.99 35.51
C SER A 119 -0.27 -5.65 36.56
N GLU A 120 -1.01 -6.69 36.16
CA GLU A 120 -1.93 -7.42 37.05
C GLU A 120 -1.16 -8.27 38.09
N GLN A 121 -0.13 -9.02 37.68
CA GLN A 121 0.71 -9.80 38.59
C GLN A 121 1.43 -8.94 39.63
N SER A 122 1.94 -7.78 39.20
CA SER A 122 2.62 -6.85 40.10
C SER A 122 1.67 -6.32 41.18
N SER A 123 0.38 -6.20 40.89
CA SER A 123 -0.64 -5.72 41.84
C SER A 123 -1.08 -6.77 42.87
N ALA A 124 -0.77 -8.04 42.62
CA ALA A 124 -1.10 -9.17 43.48
C ALA A 124 0.05 -9.58 44.44
N SER A 125 1.26 -9.03 44.27
CA SER A 125 2.45 -9.27 45.09
C SER A 125 2.80 -8.08 45.99
#